data_AF-A0A1U8J345-F1
#
_entry.id   AF-A0A1U8J345-F1
#
_cell.length_a   1.000
_cell.length_b   1.000
_cell.length_c   1.000
_cell.angle_alpha   90.00
_cell.angle_beta   90.00
_cell.angle_gamma   90.00
#
_symmetry.space_group_name_H-M   'P 1'
#
loop_
_entity.id
_entity.type
_entity.pdbx_description
1 polymer ?
#
loop_
_entity_poly.entity_id
_entity_poly.type
_entity_poly.pdbx_seq_one_letter_code
_entity_poly.pdbx_strand_id
1 'polypeptide(L)'
;MACIVVGDTIPDGTVSYADEAHQILNVSVHSLAAAKQVILCGVPGAFTPTCSLKHVPGFIEKAEELKSKGISEIIVISVNDPYVMRAWGKSYPENKHVKFLSDSSGAYVKTLGLELDVSDRGFGIRSQRFALLLDDLKVKVANVESDGQFKVSSAEDMLKAL
;
A
#
# COMPACT_ATOMS: atom_id res chain seq x y z
N MET A 1 5.30 -2.23 -18.21
CA MET A 1 4.31 -3.32 -18.02
C MET A 1 2.92 -2.69 -18.19
N ALA A 2 1.87 -3.46 -18.50
CA ALA A 2 0.51 -2.90 -18.40
C ALA A 2 0.16 -2.68 -16.93
N CYS A 3 -0.59 -1.62 -16.61
CA CYS A 3 -1.08 -1.41 -15.25
C CYS A 3 -2.01 -2.56 -14.85
N ILE A 4 -1.90 -3.02 -13.60
CA ILE A 4 -2.82 -3.97 -13.01
C ILE A 4 -4.26 -3.45 -13.06
N VAL A 5 -5.23 -4.30 -13.43
CA VAL A 5 -6.65 -3.94 -13.51
C VAL A 5 -7.55 -4.95 -12.79
N VAL A 6 -8.84 -4.60 -12.66
CA VAL A 6 -9.85 -5.51 -12.10
C VAL A 6 -9.92 -6.80 -12.92
N GLY A 7 -9.95 -7.94 -12.22
CA GLY A 7 -9.99 -9.29 -12.80
C GLY A 7 -8.61 -9.97 -12.87
N ASP A 8 -7.52 -9.19 -12.84
CA ASP A 8 -6.17 -9.73 -12.83
C ASP A 8 -5.88 -10.52 -11.55
N THR A 9 -4.96 -11.48 -11.65
CA THR A 9 -4.29 -12.03 -10.46
C THR A 9 -3.08 -11.14 -10.18
N ILE A 10 -2.95 -10.65 -8.95
CA ILE A 10 -1.79 -9.88 -8.56
C ILE A 10 -0.52 -10.75 -8.67
N PRO A 11 0.57 -10.28 -9.31
CA PRO A 11 1.82 -11.02 -9.36
C PRO A 11 2.42 -11.18 -7.96
N ASP A 12 3.19 -12.24 -7.75
CA ASP A 12 3.97 -12.33 -6.52
C ASP A 12 5.16 -11.38 -6.58
N GLY A 13 5.64 -10.99 -5.41
CA GLY A 13 6.78 -10.09 -5.27
C GLY A 13 7.26 -10.08 -3.84
N THR A 14 8.47 -9.55 -3.63
CA THR A 14 9.04 -9.43 -2.28
C THR A 14 8.96 -7.98 -1.83
N VAL A 15 8.33 -7.76 -0.68
CA VAL A 15 8.40 -6.52 0.09
C VAL A 15 9.08 -6.82 1.44
N SER A 16 9.47 -5.78 2.16
CA SER A 16 10.26 -5.93 3.39
C SER A 16 9.77 -5.05 4.53
N TYR A 17 10.11 -5.39 5.77
CA TYR A 17 9.89 -4.54 6.93
C TYR A 17 11.05 -4.68 7.92
N ALA A 18 11.29 -3.66 8.73
CA ALA A 18 12.22 -3.74 9.84
C ALA A 18 11.47 -4.14 11.10
N ASP A 19 11.96 -5.16 11.81
CA ASP A 19 11.36 -5.60 13.08
C ASP A 19 11.76 -4.71 14.27
N GLU A 20 11.46 -5.14 15.49
CA GLU A 20 11.84 -4.39 16.69
C GLU A 20 13.36 -4.38 16.94
N ALA A 21 14.05 -5.44 16.54
CA ALA A 21 15.50 -5.61 16.62
C ALA A 21 16.26 -4.97 15.45
N HIS A 22 15.57 -4.20 14.59
CA HIS A 22 16.13 -3.55 13.41
C HIS A 22 16.65 -4.52 12.33
N GLN A 23 16.20 -5.77 12.36
CA GLN A 23 16.46 -6.74 11.30
C GLN A 23 15.47 -6.53 10.16
N ILE A 24 15.98 -6.58 8.92
CA ILE A 24 15.15 -6.53 7.73
C ILE A 24 14.62 -7.94 7.46
N LEU A 25 13.30 -8.07 7.45
CA LEU A 25 12.59 -9.28 7.10
C LEU A 25 11.91 -9.10 5.75
N ASN A 26 12.08 -10.09 4.88
CA ASN A 26 11.44 -10.13 3.56
C ASN A 26 10.18 -10.99 3.63
N VAL A 27 9.14 -10.58 2.91
CA VAL A 27 7.88 -11.29 2.84
C VAL A 27 7.33 -11.25 1.41
N SER A 28 6.76 -12.38 0.98
CA SER A 28 6.06 -12.50 -0.30
C SER A 28 4.71 -11.80 -0.22
N VAL A 29 4.30 -11.14 -1.30
CA VAL A 29 2.98 -10.51 -1.37
C VAL A 29 1.88 -11.57 -1.44
N HIS A 30 2.13 -12.69 -2.12
CA HIS A 30 1.19 -13.83 -2.12
C HIS A 30 0.99 -14.41 -0.72
N SER A 31 2.04 -14.53 0.11
CA SER A 31 1.86 -15.04 1.48
C SER A 31 1.02 -14.11 2.37
N LEU A 32 0.99 -12.82 2.05
CA LEU A 32 0.15 -11.83 2.72
C LEU A 32 -1.31 -11.85 2.23
N ALA A 33 -1.55 -12.20 0.96
CA ALA A 33 -2.84 -12.01 0.29
C ALA A 33 -3.60 -13.29 -0.12
N ALA A 34 -2.94 -14.44 -0.23
CA ALA A 34 -3.58 -15.70 -0.62
C ALA A 34 -4.63 -16.14 0.40
N ALA A 35 -5.76 -16.67 -0.09
CA ALA A 35 -6.92 -17.11 0.69
C ALA A 35 -7.49 -16.05 1.65
N LYS A 36 -7.30 -14.75 1.35
CA LYS A 36 -7.74 -13.62 2.19
C LYS A 36 -8.35 -12.50 1.36
N GLN A 37 -9.16 -11.68 2.01
CA GLN A 37 -9.48 -10.35 1.51
C GLN A 37 -8.48 -9.33 2.05
N VAL A 38 -7.80 -8.62 1.17
CA VAL A 38 -6.70 -7.71 1.52
C VAL A 38 -6.85 -6.38 0.81
N ILE A 39 -6.63 -5.29 1.54
CA ILE A 39 -6.44 -3.97 0.94
C ILE A 39 -4.95 -3.70 0.81
N LEU A 40 -4.50 -3.47 -0.42
CA LEU A 40 -3.14 -3.03 -0.72
C LEU A 40 -3.16 -1.57 -1.18
N CYS A 41 -2.60 -0.69 -0.37
CA CYS A 41 -2.50 0.74 -0.60
C CYS A 41 -1.05 1.11 -0.98
N GLY A 42 -0.87 1.76 -2.13
CA GLY A 42 0.43 2.31 -2.54
C GLY A 42 0.45 3.82 -2.38
N VAL A 43 1.57 4.36 -1.90
CA VAL A 43 1.75 5.81 -1.74
C VAL A 43 3.09 6.31 -2.30
N PRO A 44 3.16 7.55 -2.81
CA PRO A 44 4.41 8.10 -3.36
C PRO A 44 5.57 8.24 -2.37
N GLY A 45 5.31 8.32 -1.07
CA GLY A 45 6.38 8.47 -0.10
C GLY A 45 5.91 8.67 1.33
N ALA A 46 6.62 8.03 2.25
CA ALA A 46 6.52 8.29 3.68
C ALA A 46 6.77 9.78 3.98
N PHE A 47 6.11 10.30 5.02
CA PHE A 47 6.21 11.69 5.50
C PHE A 47 5.82 12.79 4.49
N THR A 48 5.25 12.46 3.33
CA THR A 48 4.75 13.46 2.37
C THR A 48 3.33 13.92 2.73
N PRO A 49 2.95 15.19 2.49
CA PRO A 49 1.75 15.79 3.10
C PRO A 49 0.44 15.02 2.87
N THR A 50 0.08 14.71 1.61
CA THR A 50 -1.18 14.01 1.32
C THR A 50 -1.19 12.58 1.86
N CYS A 51 -0.04 11.90 1.81
CA CYS A 51 0.09 10.54 2.32
C CYS A 51 -0.07 10.52 3.84
N SER A 52 0.57 11.47 4.52
CA SER A 52 0.70 11.46 5.98
C SER A 52 -0.44 12.14 6.73
N LEU A 53 -1.16 13.06 6.08
CA LEU A 53 -2.25 13.81 6.71
C LEU A 53 -3.65 13.36 6.29
N LYS A 54 -3.76 12.54 5.23
CA LYS A 54 -5.07 12.13 4.68
C LYS A 54 -5.12 10.65 4.36
N HIS A 55 -4.29 10.17 3.43
CA HIS A 55 -4.46 8.83 2.86
C HIS A 55 -4.27 7.71 3.89
N VAL A 56 -3.12 7.69 4.57
CA VAL A 56 -2.82 6.66 5.57
C VAL A 56 -3.64 6.82 6.85
N PRO A 57 -3.81 8.03 7.43
CA PRO A 57 -4.70 8.22 8.57
C PRO A 57 -6.13 7.72 8.34
N GLY A 58 -6.71 7.95 7.15
CA GLY A 58 -8.04 7.43 6.82
C GLY A 58 -8.13 5.90 6.93
N PHE A 59 -7.12 5.17 6.45
CA PHE A 59 -7.07 3.71 6.61
C PHE A 59 -6.89 3.28 8.06
N ILE A 60 -6.14 4.03 8.87
CA ILE A 60 -5.96 3.75 10.30
C ILE A 60 -7.28 3.96 11.06
N GLU A 61 -7.95 5.09 10.84
CA GLU A 61 -9.23 5.43 11.47
C GLU A 61 -10.34 4.44 11.11
N LYS A 62 -10.36 3.96 9.87
CA LYS A 62 -11.37 3.02 9.35
C LYS A 62 -10.99 1.55 9.46
N ALA A 63 -9.82 1.24 10.03
CA ALA A 63 -9.29 -0.12 10.02
C ALA A 63 -10.23 -1.13 10.71
N GLU A 64 -10.75 -0.82 11.90
CA GLU A 64 -11.67 -1.70 12.62
C GLU A 64 -12.96 -1.97 11.83
N GLU A 65 -13.52 -0.93 11.19
CA GLU A 65 -14.72 -1.05 10.35
C GLU A 65 -14.43 -1.94 9.13
N LEU A 66 -13.33 -1.70 8.42
CA LEU A 66 -12.88 -2.52 7.28
C LEU A 66 -12.69 -3.98 7.69
N LYS A 67 -12.04 -4.25 8.83
CA LYS A 67 -11.84 -5.61 9.34
C LYS A 67 -13.15 -6.28 9.74
N SER A 68 -14.09 -5.55 10.34
CA SER A 68 -15.42 -6.07 10.67
C SER A 68 -16.23 -6.51 9.44
N LYS A 69 -15.89 -5.97 8.26
CA LYS A 69 -16.48 -6.35 6.96
C LYS A 69 -15.75 -7.50 6.25
N GLY A 70 -14.74 -8.11 6.87
CA GLY A 70 -14.04 -9.28 6.33
C GLY A 70 -12.64 -9.01 5.78
N ILE A 71 -12.18 -7.75 5.75
CA ILE A 71 -10.79 -7.45 5.38
C ILE A 71 -9.83 -8.05 6.40
N SER A 72 -9.00 -8.98 5.96
CA SER A 72 -8.03 -9.65 6.81
C SER A 72 -6.81 -8.77 7.07
N GLU A 73 -6.33 -8.07 6.04
CA GLU A 73 -5.10 -7.29 6.07
C GLU A 73 -5.28 -5.93 5.37
N ILE A 74 -4.72 -4.89 5.97
CA ILE A 74 -4.59 -3.55 5.37
C ILE A 74 -3.11 -3.24 5.30
N ILE A 75 -2.58 -3.08 4.10
CA ILE A 75 -1.15 -2.98 3.83
C ILE A 75 -0.89 -1.67 3.11
N VAL A 76 0.06 -0.89 3.62
CA VAL A 76 0.62 0.29 2.95
C VAL A 76 2.02 -0.06 2.44
N ILE A 77 2.25 0.16 1.15
CA ILE A 77 3.56 0.06 0.51
C ILE A 77 4.05 1.42 -0.02
N SER A 78 5.36 1.62 0.00
CA SER A 78 6.02 2.78 -0.59
C SER A 78 7.43 2.41 -1.05
N VAL A 79 7.98 3.20 -1.98
CA VAL A 79 9.39 3.15 -2.39
C VAL A 79 10.23 3.94 -1.37
N ASN A 80 10.26 3.42 -0.15
CA ASN A 80 11.09 3.88 0.95
C ASN A 80 11.71 2.63 1.60
N ASP A 81 12.86 2.77 2.24
CA ASP A 81 13.48 1.65 2.93
C ASP A 81 12.66 1.18 4.16
N PRO A 82 12.90 -0.05 4.66
CA PRO A 82 12.14 -0.63 5.76
C PRO A 82 12.22 0.17 7.06
N TYR A 83 13.32 0.89 7.31
CA TYR A 83 13.50 1.66 8.54
C TYR A 83 12.64 2.92 8.51
N VAL A 84 12.61 3.62 7.38
CA VAL A 84 11.70 4.76 7.17
C VAL A 84 10.25 4.33 7.28
N MET A 85 9.86 3.21 6.64
CA MET A 85 8.49 2.69 6.72
C MET A 85 8.09 2.34 8.16
N ARG A 86 8.99 1.71 8.94
CA ARG A 86 8.78 1.42 10.36
C ARG A 86 8.63 2.70 11.19
N ALA A 87 9.53 3.66 11.03
CA ALA A 87 9.48 4.92 11.76
C ALA A 87 8.20 5.71 11.43
N TRP A 88 7.78 5.70 10.17
CA TRP A 88 6.54 6.34 9.74
C TRP A 88 5.31 5.65 10.33
N GLY A 89 5.24 4.32 10.31
CA GLY A 89 4.18 3.58 10.98
C GLY A 89 4.09 3.90 12.48
N LYS A 90 5.23 4.02 13.17
CA LYS A 90 5.30 4.40 14.60
C LYS A 90 4.91 5.86 14.88
N SER A 91 4.91 6.73 13.87
CA SER A 91 4.44 8.11 14.03
C SER A 91 2.92 8.22 14.21
N TYR A 92 2.18 7.13 13.96
CA TYR A 92 0.75 7.00 14.22
C TYR A 92 0.51 6.12 15.46
N PRO A 93 0.52 6.68 16.68
CA PRO A 93 0.36 5.90 17.91
C PRO A 93 -0.97 5.14 18.01
N GLU A 94 -1.99 5.60 17.27
CA GLU A 94 -3.31 4.99 17.18
C GLU A 94 -3.38 3.80 16.19
N ASN A 95 -2.33 3.56 15.39
CA ASN A 95 -2.31 2.46 14.43
C ASN A 95 -2.21 1.10 15.14
N LYS A 96 -3.22 0.25 14.94
CA LYS A 96 -3.28 -1.12 15.46
C LYS A 96 -3.31 -2.20 14.39
N HIS A 97 -3.56 -1.85 13.12
CA HIS A 97 -3.96 -2.80 12.10
C HIS A 97 -3.27 -2.63 10.75
N VAL A 98 -2.82 -1.42 10.42
CA VAL A 98 -2.22 -1.12 9.12
C VAL A 98 -0.75 -1.53 9.15
N LYS A 99 -0.38 -2.42 8.23
CA LYS A 99 1.00 -2.89 8.04
C LYS A 99 1.74 -1.94 7.10
N PHE A 100 2.93 -1.51 7.48
CA PHE A 100 3.78 -0.65 6.66
C PHE A 100 4.93 -1.47 6.10
N LEU A 101 4.94 -1.70 4.79
CA LEU A 101 5.93 -2.51 4.10
C LEU A 101 6.70 -1.67 3.06
N SER A 102 7.95 -2.02 2.85
CA SER A 102 8.90 -1.36 1.98
C SER A 102 9.04 -2.13 0.67
N ASP A 103 8.83 -1.42 -0.44
CA ASP A 103 9.27 -1.80 -1.78
C ASP A 103 10.48 -0.92 -2.15
N SER A 104 11.57 -1.08 -1.42
CA SER A 104 12.71 -0.15 -1.41
C SER A 104 13.34 0.11 -2.78
N SER A 105 13.31 -0.87 -3.69
CA SER A 105 13.82 -0.75 -5.05
C SER A 105 12.76 -0.30 -6.07
N GLY A 106 11.49 -0.25 -5.68
CA GLY A 106 10.36 -0.01 -6.57
C GLY A 106 10.07 -1.17 -7.54
N ALA A 107 10.68 -2.34 -7.32
CA ALA A 107 10.56 -3.48 -8.22
C ALA A 107 9.12 -4.04 -8.21
N TYR A 108 8.46 -4.04 -7.06
CA TYR A 108 7.11 -4.57 -6.97
C TYR A 108 6.08 -3.62 -7.60
N VAL A 109 6.13 -2.33 -7.29
CA VAL A 109 5.24 -1.34 -7.93
C VAL A 109 5.43 -1.29 -9.44
N LYS A 110 6.67 -1.48 -9.94
CA LYS A 110 6.95 -1.61 -11.36
C LYS A 110 6.33 -2.86 -11.99
N THR A 111 6.32 -3.97 -11.26
CA THR A 111 5.68 -5.22 -11.71
C THR A 111 4.16 -5.05 -11.85
N LEU A 112 3.57 -4.20 -11.00
CA LEU A 112 2.16 -3.80 -11.10
C LEU A 112 1.88 -2.77 -12.22
N GLY A 113 2.92 -2.22 -12.85
CA GLY A 113 2.80 -1.07 -13.77
C GLY A 113 2.38 0.23 -13.07
N LEU A 114 2.64 0.34 -11.75
CA LEU A 114 2.24 1.46 -10.91
C LEU A 114 3.45 2.26 -10.41
N GLU A 115 4.57 2.21 -11.13
CA GLU A 115 5.69 3.12 -10.91
C GLU A 115 5.33 4.55 -11.35
N LEU A 116 5.97 5.52 -10.71
CA LEU A 116 5.87 6.94 -11.00
C LEU A 116 7.28 7.53 -10.99
N ASP A 117 7.72 8.07 -12.13
CA ASP A 117 8.99 8.80 -12.18
C ASP A 117 8.77 10.26 -11.75
N VAL A 118 9.42 10.64 -10.65
CA VAL A 118 9.38 11.99 -10.09
C VAL A 118 10.82 12.53 -9.93
N SER A 119 11.71 12.12 -10.83
CA SER A 119 13.11 12.53 -10.86
C SER A 119 13.27 14.03 -11.12
N ASP A 120 12.36 14.64 -11.88
CA ASP A 120 12.30 16.08 -12.16
C ASP A 120 12.17 16.93 -10.88
N ARG A 121 11.57 16.38 -9.83
CA ARG A 121 11.45 17.01 -8.51
C ARG A 121 12.40 16.42 -7.45
N GLY A 122 13.36 15.60 -7.88
CA GLY A 122 14.41 15.04 -7.02
C GLY A 122 13.99 13.83 -6.17
N PHE A 123 12.86 13.18 -6.46
CA PHE A 123 12.38 12.03 -5.68
C PHE A 123 12.73 10.67 -6.29
N GLY A 124 13.15 10.64 -7.55
CA GLY A 124 13.41 9.40 -8.30
C GLY A 124 12.14 8.63 -8.62
N ILE A 125 12.28 7.31 -8.79
CA ILE A 125 11.14 6.40 -8.98
C ILE A 125 10.39 6.21 -7.67
N ARG A 126 9.06 6.35 -7.71
CA ARG A 126 8.11 6.18 -6.61
C ARG A 126 6.95 5.28 -7.00
N SER A 127 6.09 4.99 -6.05
CA SER A 127 4.77 4.40 -6.31
C SER A 127 3.80 5.48 -6.76
N GLN A 128 2.94 5.18 -7.72
CA GLN A 128 1.67 5.89 -7.87
C GLN A 128 0.83 5.75 -6.60
N ARG A 129 -0.14 6.66 -6.40
CA ARG A 129 -1.11 6.52 -5.32
C ARG A 129 -2.22 5.58 -5.79
N PHE A 130 -2.51 4.55 -5.02
CA PHE A 130 -3.58 3.61 -5.33
C PHE A 130 -4.12 2.88 -4.11
N ALA A 131 -5.29 2.26 -4.25
CA ALA A 131 -5.82 1.25 -3.34
C ALA A 131 -6.43 0.09 -4.15
N LEU A 132 -5.99 -1.13 -3.87
CA LEU A 132 -6.51 -2.36 -4.48
C LEU A 132 -7.29 -3.15 -3.42
N LEU A 133 -8.44 -3.71 -3.81
CA LEU A 133 -9.09 -4.79 -3.07
C LEU A 133 -8.71 -6.11 -3.71
N LEU A 134 -8.06 -6.97 -2.94
CA LEU A 134 -7.69 -8.32 -3.32
C LEU A 134 -8.61 -9.31 -2.63
N ASP A 135 -9.03 -10.33 -3.35
CA ASP A 135 -9.79 -11.47 -2.84
C ASP A 135 -9.15 -12.74 -3.40
N ASP A 136 -8.41 -13.46 -2.57
CA ASP A 136 -7.56 -14.58 -2.96
C ASP A 136 -6.71 -14.28 -4.20
N LEU A 137 -5.82 -13.30 -4.05
CA LEU A 137 -4.91 -12.80 -5.10
C LEU A 137 -5.60 -12.13 -6.30
N LYS A 138 -6.93 -12.22 -6.44
CA LYS A 138 -7.66 -11.57 -7.53
C LYS A 138 -7.98 -10.12 -7.20
N VAL A 139 -7.69 -9.22 -8.13
CA VAL A 139 -8.02 -7.80 -8.02
C VAL A 139 -9.52 -7.61 -8.26
N LYS A 140 -10.26 -7.26 -7.21
CA LYS A 140 -11.69 -6.95 -7.25
C LYS A 140 -11.95 -5.47 -7.49
N VAL A 141 -11.08 -4.61 -6.95
CA VAL A 141 -11.14 -3.15 -7.09
C VAL A 141 -9.74 -2.65 -7.38
N ALA A 142 -9.62 -1.71 -8.32
CA ALA A 142 -8.36 -1.08 -8.68
C ALA A 142 -8.54 0.45 -8.77
N ASN A 143 -8.37 1.14 -7.63
CA ASN A 143 -8.48 2.58 -7.55
C ASN A 143 -7.09 3.21 -7.66
N VAL A 144 -6.69 3.56 -8.88
CA VAL A 144 -5.40 4.20 -9.18
C VAL A 144 -5.61 5.68 -9.45
N GLU A 145 -4.83 6.53 -8.80
CA GLU A 145 -4.94 7.98 -8.91
C GLU A 145 -4.11 8.51 -10.08
N SER A 146 -4.66 9.48 -10.80
CA SER A 146 -3.95 10.23 -11.83
C SER A 146 -3.29 11.47 -11.24
N ASP A 147 -2.16 11.91 -11.80
CA ASP A 147 -1.56 13.24 -11.55
C ASP A 147 -1.36 13.61 -10.07
N GLY A 148 -1.03 12.64 -9.22
CA GLY A 148 -0.79 12.87 -7.79
C GLY A 148 -2.05 13.22 -6.97
N GLN A 149 -3.23 13.00 -7.54
CA GLN A 149 -4.53 13.24 -6.88
C GLN A 149 -4.77 12.26 -5.72
N PHE A 150 -5.87 12.52 -5.00
CA PHE A 150 -6.41 11.66 -3.95
C PHE A 150 -7.94 11.82 -3.95
N LYS A 151 -8.61 11.03 -4.79
CA LYS A 151 -10.06 11.11 -5.06
C LYS A 151 -10.78 9.77 -5.01
N VAL A 152 -10.08 8.67 -5.29
CA VAL A 152 -10.67 7.34 -5.45
C VAL A 152 -10.01 6.30 -4.57
N SER A 153 -8.80 6.54 -4.06
CA SER A 153 -8.06 5.57 -3.27
C SER A 153 -8.32 5.69 -1.75
N SER A 154 -9.35 6.41 -1.31
CA SER A 154 -9.62 6.62 0.12
C SER A 154 -10.15 5.37 0.81
N ALA A 155 -10.02 5.31 2.14
CA ALA A 155 -10.59 4.22 2.93
C ALA A 155 -12.12 4.18 2.83
N GLU A 156 -12.77 5.35 2.70
CA GLU A 156 -14.19 5.48 2.46
C GLU A 156 -14.61 4.89 1.12
N ASP A 157 -13.81 5.10 0.07
CA ASP A 157 -14.09 4.50 -1.25
C ASP A 157 -13.92 2.99 -1.22
N MET A 158 -12.93 2.48 -0.47
CA MET A 158 -12.80 1.04 -0.23
C MET A 158 -13.99 0.48 0.54
N LEU A 159 -14.45 1.15 1.60
CA LEU A 159 -15.62 0.74 2.39
C LEU A 159 -16.92 0.66 1.59
N LYS A 160 -17.08 1.51 0.58
CA LYS A 160 -18.23 1.50 -0.34
C LYS A 160 -18.16 0.34 -1.36
N ALA A 161 -16.95 -0.15 -1.64
CA ALA A 161 -16.71 -1.19 -2.63
C ALA A 161 -16.72 -2.62 -2.06
N LEU A 162 -16.75 -2.76 -0.72
CA LEU A 162 -16.98 -4.01 0.01
C LEU A 162 -18.47 -4.35 0.08
#